data_AF-A0A392VGW5-F1
#
_entry.id   AF-A0A392VGW5-F1
#
_cell.length_a   1.000
_cell.length_b   1.000
_cell.length_c   1.000
_cell.angle_alpha   90.00
_cell.angle_beta   90.00
_cell.angle_gamma   90.00
#
_symmetry.space_group_name_H-M   'P 1'
#
loop_
_entity.id
_entity.type
_entity.pdbx_description
1 polymer ?
#
loop_
_entity_poly.entity_id
_entity_poly.type
_entity_poly.pdbx_seq_one_letter_code
_entity_poly.pdbx_strand_id
1 'polypeptide(L)' 'MFWWPGMKKEIAEFVYACLTCQKSKVEHQKPPGLLQPMFVSEWKWDSIAMDF' A
#
# COMPACT_ATOMS: atom_id res chain seq x y z
N MET A 1 -15.10 -6.10 31.07
CA MET A 1 -13.92 -5.90 30.19
C MET A 1 -12.94 -7.03 30.47
N PHE A 2 -12.42 -7.71 29.44
CA PHE A 2 -11.45 -8.78 29.61
C PHE A 2 -10.04 -8.27 29.34
N TRP A 3 -9.05 -8.77 30.08
CA TRP A 3 -7.64 -8.45 29.91
C TRP A 3 -6.78 -9.59 30.47
N TRP A 4 -5.68 -9.90 29.81
CA TRP A 4 -4.68 -10.87 30.27
C TRP A 4 -3.29 -10.54 29.73
N PRO A 5 -2.21 -11.04 30.37
CA PRO A 5 -0.86 -10.91 29.86
C PRO A 5 -0.74 -11.53 28.47
N GLY A 6 -0.24 -10.78 27.49
CA GLY A 6 -0.06 -11.29 26.12
C GLY A 6 -1.25 -11.10 25.17
N MET A 7 -2.40 -10.60 25.64
CA MET A 7 -3.61 -10.40 24.83
C MET A 7 -3.34 -9.75 23.46
N LYS A 8 -2.56 -8.66 23.42
CA LYS A 8 -2.25 -7.96 22.17
C LYS A 8 -1.46 -8.84 21.18
N LYS A 9 -0.53 -9.65 21.69
CA LYS A 9 0.31 -10.54 20.87
C LYS A 9 -0.53 -11.66 20.29
N GLU A 10 -1.34 -12.32 21.11
CA GLU A 10 -2.21 -13.42 20.67
C GLU A 10 -3.24 -12.95 19.64
N ILE A 11 -3.82 -11.76 19.84
CA ILE A 11 -4.73 -11.16 18.85
C ILE A 11 -3.99 -10.89 17.54
N ALA A 12 -2.76 -10.36 17.59
CA ALA A 12 -1.98 -10.11 16.38
C ALA A 12 -1.66 -11.40 15.62
N GLU A 13 -1.28 -12.47 16.32
CA GLU A 13 -1.02 -13.80 15.72
C GLU A 13 -2.29 -14.39 15.09
N PHE A 14 -3.44 -14.27 15.75
CA PHE A 14 -4.73 -14.69 15.21
C PHE A 14 -5.09 -13.94 13.92
N VAL A 15 -4.98 -12.60 13.95
CA VAL A 15 -5.28 -11.76 12.78
C VAL A 15 -4.32 -12.06 11.64
N TYR A 16 -3.04 -12.32 11.94
CA TYR A 16 -2.03 -12.70 10.95
C TYR A 16 -2.37 -14.01 10.25
N ALA A 17 -2.89 -15.02 10.97
CA ALA A 17 -3.27 -16.31 10.39
C ALA A 17 -4.64 -16.30 9.66
N CYS A 18 -5.44 -15.24 9.82
CA CYS A 18 -6.80 -15.20 9.29
C CYS A 18 -6.83 -14.86 7.79
N LEU A 19 -7.22 -15.83 6.95
CA LEU A 19 -7.34 -15.65 5.48
C LEU A 19 -8.31 -14.53 5.09
N THR A 20 -9.43 -14.37 5.80
CA THR A 20 -10.40 -13.31 5.53
C THR A 20 -9.83 -11.93 5.84
N CYS A 21 -9.10 -11.80 6.95
CA CYS A 21 -8.39 -10.57 7.31
C CYS A 21 -7.33 -10.24 6.26
N GLN A 22 -6.52 -11.22 5.86
CA GLN A 22 -5.49 -11.03 4.83
C GLN A 22 -6.09 -10.56 3.50
N LYS A 23 -7.21 -11.16 3.05
CA LYS A 23 -7.87 -10.75 1.79
C LYS A 23 -8.52 -9.39 1.86
N SER A 24 -9.08 -9.00 3.00
CA SER A 24 -9.84 -7.75 3.16
C SER A 24 -8.99 -6.55 3.57
N LYS A 25 -7.84 -6.80 4.20
CA LYS A 25 -6.92 -5.80 4.75
C LYS A 25 -5.51 -6.03 4.20
N VAL A 26 -5.41 -6.22 2.88
CA VAL A 26 -4.12 -6.27 2.20
C VAL A 26 -3.43 -4.91 2.38
N GLU A 27 -2.11 -4.92 2.55
CA GLU A 27 -1.32 -3.70 2.55
C GLU A 27 -1.38 -3.05 1.17
N HIS A 28 -2.14 -1.96 1.07
CA HIS A 28 -2.26 -1.16 -0.17
C HIS A 28 -1.16 -0.10 -0.29
N GLN A 29 -0.31 0.04 0.73
CA GLN A 29 0.82 0.94 0.64
C GLN A 29 1.87 0.30 -0.26
N LYS A 30 1.92 0.76 -1.52
CA LYS A 30 3.16 0.61 -2.29
C LYS A 30 4.27 1.28 -1.49
N PRO A 31 5.47 0.66 -1.38
CA PRO A 31 6.61 1.39 -0.87
C PRO A 31 6.72 2.67 -1.71
N PRO A 32 6.89 3.85 -1.07
CA PRO A 32 7.00 5.08 -1.82
C PRO A 32 8.17 4.95 -2.79
N GLY A 33 7.84 4.81 -4.08
CA GLY A 33 8.83 4.81 -5.13
C GLY A 33 9.36 6.22 -5.33
N LEU A 34 10.60 6.33 -5.82
CA LEU A 34 11.07 7.59 -6.38
C LEU A 34 10.13 7.96 -7.54
N LEU A 35 9.41 9.07 -7.40
CA LEU A 35 8.72 9.68 -8.54
C LEU A 35 9.79 9.97 -9.58
N GLN A 36 9.75 9.31 -10.72
CA GLN A 36 10.57 9.71 -11.86
C GLN A 36 9.88 10.93 -12.47
N PRO A 37 10.45 12.14 -12.34
CA PRO A 37 9.87 13.30 -12.99
C PRO A 37 9.93 13.08 -14.49
N MET A 38 8.81 13.30 -15.18
CA MET A 38 8.82 13.33 -16.64
C MET A 38 9.72 14.47 -17.10
N PHE A 39 10.51 14.24 -18.15
CA PHE A 39 11.30 15.29 -18.76
C PHE A 39 10.39 16.43 -19.20
N VAL A 40 10.76 17.66 -18.82
CA VAL A 40 10.06 18.86 -19.30
C VAL A 40 10.41 19.02 -20.77
N SER A 41 9.40 19.14 -21.63
CA SER A 41 9.60 19.45 -23.05
C SER A 41 10.25 20.82 -23.20
N GLU A 42 11.28 20.93 -24.03
CA GLU A 42 11.97 22.20 -24.28
C GLU A 42 11.18 23.11 -25.23
N TRP A 43 10.31 22.54 -26.06
CA TRP A 43 9.53 23.24 -27.08
C TRP A 43 8.07 22.77 -27.21
N LYS A 44 7.29 23.48 -28.04
CA LYS A 44 5.89 23.14 -28.31
C LYS A 44 5.83 21.82 -29.09
N TRP A 45 5.06 20.86 -28.56
CA TRP A 45 4.77 19.55 -29.14
C TRP A 45 5.88 18.49 -29.06
N ASP A 46 6.95 18.71 -28.28
CA ASP A 46 8.02 17.70 -28.14
C ASP A 46 7.59 16.43 -27.41
N SER A 47 6.52 16.50 -26.61
CA SER A 47 5.97 15.36 -25.89
C SER A 47 4.44 15.42 -25.92
N ILE A 48 3.82 14.36 -26.41
CA ILE A 48 2.37 14.17 -26.45
C ILE A 48 2.09 12.77 -25.89
N ALA A 49 1.33 12.70 -24.79
CA ALA A 49 0.80 11.46 -24.24
C ALA A 49 -0.72 11.46 -24.37
N MET A 50 -1.30 10.32 -24.73
CA MET A 50 -2.76 10.11 -24.81
C MET A 50 -3.12 8.84 -24.04
N ASP A 51 -4.26 8.86 -23.34
CA ASP A 51 -4.87 7.70 -22.68
C ASP A 51 -6.18 7.28 -23.40
N PHE A 52 -6.77 6.15 -22.97
CA PHE A 52 -7.99 5.56 -23.52
C PHE A 52 -9.11 5.53 -22.48
#